data_AF-A0AAD2TNY6-F1
#
_entry.id   AF-A0AAD2TNY6-F1
#
_cell.length_a   1.000
_cell.length_b   1.000
_cell.length_c   1.000
_cell.angle_alpha   90.00
_cell.angle_beta   90.00
_cell.angle_gamma   90.00
#
_symmetry.space_group_name_H-M   'P 1'
#
loop_
_entity.id
_entity.type
_entity.pdbx_description
1 polymer ?
#
loop_
_entity_poly.entity_id
_entity_poly.type
_entity_poly.pdbx_seq_one_letter_code
_entity_poly.pdbx_strand_id
1 'polypeptide(L)' 'MLEKELQSRTPMGVIGILQETGSLPMQYHPHKLSGKFEGLWECHIKSDWLLIWQQNDTELVLIMTDTGTHTDLF' A
#
# COMPACT_ATOMS: atom_id res chain seq x y z
N MET A 1 -21.92 5.56 -0.51
CA MET A 1 -20.84 6.58 -0.65
C MET A 1 -19.99 6.62 0.61
N LEU A 2 -20.57 6.79 1.82
CA LEU A 2 -19.85 6.65 3.09
C LEU A 2 -19.22 5.26 3.34
N GLU A 3 -19.90 4.18 2.96
CA GLU A 3 -19.37 2.82 3.18
C GLU A 3 -18.10 2.54 2.38
N LYS A 4 -17.95 3.12 1.17
CA LYS A 4 -16.73 3.00 0.37
C LYS A 4 -15.54 3.74 1.01
N GLU A 5 -15.76 4.89 1.63
CA GLU A 5 -14.72 5.63 2.36
C GLU A 5 -14.27 4.89 3.62
N LEU A 6 -15.18 4.25 4.35
CA LEU A 6 -14.85 3.46 5.54
C LEU A 6 -14.10 2.17 5.20
N GLN A 7 -14.44 1.51 4.08
CA GLN A 7 -13.70 0.35 3.58
C GLN A 7 -12.23 0.69 3.29
N SER A 8 -11.97 1.94 2.87
CA SER A 8 -10.71 2.42 2.30
C SER A 8 -9.57 2.61 3.32
N ARG A 9 -9.84 2.62 4.64
CA ARG A 9 -8.82 2.85 5.71
C ARG A 9 -8.44 1.58 6.47
N THR A 10 -8.44 0.46 5.77
CA THR A 10 -8.03 -0.85 6.28
C THR A 10 -7.06 -1.50 5.30
N PRO A 11 -6.18 -2.42 5.75
CA PRO A 11 -5.28 -3.12 4.84
C PRO A 11 -6.02 -3.80 3.68
N MET A 12 -7.13 -4.50 3.97
CA MET A 12 -7.91 -5.19 2.95
C MET A 12 -8.59 -4.24 1.96
N GLY A 13 -9.01 -3.06 2.41
CA GLY A 13 -9.56 -2.05 1.50
C GLY A 13 -8.53 -1.50 0.53
N VAL A 14 -7.32 -1.22 1.02
CA VAL A 14 -6.19 -0.75 0.18
C VAL A 14 -5.78 -1.83 -0.81
N ILE A 15 -5.67 -3.09 -0.37
CA ILE A 15 -5.38 -4.23 -1.25
C ILE A 15 -6.46 -4.38 -2.32
N GLY A 16 -7.74 -4.23 -1.96
CA GLY A 16 -8.83 -4.28 -2.93
C GLY A 16 -8.72 -3.22 -4.03
N ILE A 17 -8.34 -1.98 -3.67
CA ILE A 17 -8.09 -0.93 -4.66
C ILE A 17 -6.91 -1.32 -5.56
N LEU A 18 -5.79 -1.75 -4.99
CA LEU A 18 -4.61 -2.19 -5.75
C LEU A 18 -4.95 -3.34 -6.71
N GLN A 19 -5.76 -4.31 -6.28
CA GLN A 19 -6.19 -5.42 -7.12
C GLN A 19 -7.07 -4.97 -8.30
N GLU A 20 -7.91 -3.94 -8.10
CA GLU A 20 -8.81 -3.43 -9.14
C GLU A 20 -8.09 -2.50 -10.13
N THR A 21 -7.16 -1.67 -9.67
CA THR A 21 -6.61 -0.55 -10.45
C THR A 21 -5.11 -0.61 -10.70
N GLY A 22 -4.37 -1.46 -9.96
CA GLY A 22 -2.91 -1.48 -9.96
C GLY A 22 -2.24 -0.23 -9.37
N SER A 23 -3.00 0.69 -8.77
CA SER A 23 -2.46 1.93 -8.23
C SER A 23 -3.30 2.46 -7.08
N LEU A 24 -2.69 3.29 -6.23
CA LEU A 24 -3.41 3.92 -5.14
C LEU A 24 -3.66 5.41 -5.43
N PRO A 25 -4.83 5.94 -5.01
CA PRO A 25 -5.06 7.37 -4.96
C PRO A 25 -3.98 8.10 -4.13
N MET A 26 -3.72 9.36 -4.48
CA MET A 26 -2.67 10.17 -3.86
C MET A 26 -2.82 10.31 -2.33
N GLN A 27 -4.04 10.21 -1.79
CA GLN A 27 -4.24 10.30 -0.33
C GLN A 27 -3.57 9.18 0.49
N TYR A 28 -3.17 8.06 -0.15
CA TYR A 28 -2.40 6.99 0.49
C TYR A 28 -0.90 7.22 0.44
N HIS A 29 -0.45 8.29 -0.23
CA HIS A 29 0.95 8.64 -0.41
C HIS A 29 1.80 7.49 -0.99
N PRO A 30 1.33 6.77 -2.04
CA PRO A 30 2.08 5.65 -2.58
C PRO A 30 3.41 6.12 -3.18
N HIS A 31 4.50 5.51 -2.78
CA HIS A 31 5.82 5.81 -3.34
C HIS A 31 6.76 4.62 -3.28
N LYS A 32 7.84 4.66 -4.07
CA LYS A 32 8.90 3.66 -3.99
C LYS A 32 9.89 4.00 -2.89
N LEU A 33 10.22 2.99 -2.09
CA LEU A 33 11.25 3.03 -1.06
C LEU A 33 12.65 3.02 -1.69
N SER A 34 13.63 3.40 -0.87
CA SER A 34 15.06 3.41 -1.19
C SER A 34 15.87 2.65 -0.13
N GLY A 35 17.17 2.45 -0.36
CA GLY A 35 18.06 1.77 0.59
C GLY A 35 17.76 0.27 0.69
N LYS A 36 17.59 -0.25 1.92
CA LYS A 36 17.38 -1.70 2.15
C LYS A 36 16.15 -2.25 1.41
N PHE A 37 15.13 -1.42 1.23
CA PHE A 37 13.87 -1.76 0.58
C PHE A 37 13.74 -1.12 -0.81
N GLU A 38 14.86 -0.82 -1.47
CA GLU A 38 14.87 -0.13 -2.75
C GLU A 38 13.99 -0.81 -3.80
N GLY A 39 13.13 -0.02 -4.45
CA GLY A 39 12.24 -0.47 -5.50
C GLY A 39 10.92 -1.09 -5.01
N LEU A 40 10.78 -1.39 -3.72
CA LEU A 40 9.50 -1.73 -3.11
C LEU A 40 8.59 -0.51 -3.06
N TRP A 41 7.28 -0.72 -3.14
CA TRP A 41 6.29 0.31 -2.90
C TRP A 41 5.87 0.36 -1.44
N GLU A 42 5.50 1.54 -0.95
CA GLU A 42 4.94 1.77 0.37
C GLU A 42 3.76 2.75 0.27
N CYS A 43 2.79 2.61 1.19
CA CYS A 43 1.72 3.59 1.38
C CYS A 43 1.20 3.63 2.83
N HIS A 44 0.67 4.79 3.21
CA HIS A 44 0.05 5.01 4.52
C HIS A 44 -1.44 4.62 4.49
N ILE A 45 -1.79 3.55 5.20
CA ILE A 45 -3.19 3.18 5.49
C ILE A 45 -3.76 4.13 6.57
N LYS A 46 -2.92 4.45 7.56
CA LYS A 46 -3.15 5.43 8.64
C LYS A 46 -1.85 6.21 8.87
N SER A 47 -1.90 7.24 9.72
CA SER A 47 -0.72 8.07 10.03
C SER A 47 0.51 7.26 10.42
N ASP A 48 0.34 6.18 11.19
CA ASP A 48 1.42 5.28 11.61
C ASP A 48 1.08 3.81 11.32
N TRP A 49 0.48 3.54 10.16
CA TRP A 49 0.28 2.16 9.68
C TRP A 49 0.53 2.10 8.18
N LEU A 50 1.59 1.37 7.82
CA LEU A 50 2.13 1.27 6.48
C LEU A 50 1.81 -0.09 5.85
N LEU A 51 1.80 -0.14 4.53
CA LEU A 51 1.79 -1.37 3.73
C LEU A 51 2.94 -1.29 2.74
N ILE A 52 3.78 -2.32 2.71
CA ILE A 52 4.89 -2.44 1.75
C ILE A 52 4.60 -3.60 0.79
N TRP A 53 4.83 -3.38 -0.50
CA TRP A 53 4.62 -4.42 -1.52
C TRP A 53 5.59 -4.35 -2.69
N GLN A 54 5.75 -5.49 -3.36
CA GLN A 54 6.34 -5.58 -4.71
C GLN A 54 5.23 -5.59 -5.75
N GLN A 55 5.50 -4.98 -6.90
CA GLN A 55 4.55 -4.88 -8.00
C GLN A 55 5.23 -5.11 -9.35
N ASN A 56 4.64 -5.99 -10.15
CA ASN A 56 4.91 -6.09 -11.58
C ASN A 56 3.78 -5.37 -12.33
N ASP A 57 4.09 -4.19 -12.87
CA ASP A 57 3.13 -3.35 -13.59
C ASP A 57 2.65 -3.92 -14.93
N THR A 58 3.33 -4.94 -15.47
CA THR A 58 2.95 -5.58 -16.75
C THR A 58 1.90 -6.65 -16.56
N GLU A 59 2.03 -7.46 -15.50
CA GLU A 59 1.17 -8.62 -15.24
C GLU A 59 0.20 -8.40 -14.06
N LEU A 60 0.26 -7.23 -13.41
CA LEU A 60 -0.47 -6.89 -12.18
C LEU A 60 -0.25 -7.94 -11.07
N VAL A 61 0.99 -8.41 -10.92
CA VAL A 61 1.36 -9.28 -9.80
C VAL A 61 1.73 -8.40 -8.62
N LEU A 62 0.99 -8.57 -7.53
CA LEU A 62 1.16 -7.84 -6.28
C LEU A 62 1.60 -8.80 -5.17
N ILE A 63 2.75 -8.55 -4.56
CA ILE A 63 3.26 -9.33 -3.42
C ILE A 63 3.33 -8.40 -2.21
N MET A 64 2.37 -8.53 -1.30
CA MET A 64 2.38 -7.81 -0.04
C MET A 64 3.47 -8.41 0.85
N THR A 65 4.49 -7.63 1.18
CA THR A 65 5.65 -8.15 1.92
C THR A 65 5.50 -7.91 3.41
N ASP A 66 5.08 -6.70 3.80
CA ASP A 66 5.08 -6.27 5.20
C ASP A 66 3.98 -5.24 5.48
N THR A 67 3.52 -5.18 6.74
CA THR A 67 2.62 -4.12 7.22
C THR A 67 2.83 -3.93 8.72
N GLY A 68 2.78 -2.69 9.18
CA GLY A 68 3.09 -2.33 10.57
C GLY A 68 3.21 -0.83 10.77
N THR A 69 3.64 -0.43 11.97
CA THR A 69 4.02 0.96 12.26
C THR A 69 5.38 1.30 11.63
N HIS A 70 5.79 2.56 11.65
CA HIS A 70 7.14 2.91 11.19
C HIS A 70 8.22 2.17 11.98
N THR A 71 8.03 1.99 13.30
CA THR A 71 9.01 1.32 14.17
C THR A 71 9.12 -0.18 13.89
N ASP A 72 8.05 -0.81 13.42
CA ASP A 72 8.07 -2.23 13.08
C ASP A 72 8.89 -2.49 11.80
N LEU A 73 8.91 -1.52 10.88
CA LEU A 73 9.42 -1.69 9.51
C LEU A 73 10.78 -1.03 9.26
N PHE A 74 11.12 0.03 10.01
CA PHE A 74 12.34 0.84 9.86
C PHE A 74 13.00 1.14 11.21
#